data_AF-A0A2E6XUR2-F1
#
_entry.id   AF-A0A2E6XUR2-F1
#
_cell.length_a   1.000
_cell.length_b   1.000
_cell.length_c   1.000
_cell.angle_alpha   90.00
_cell.angle_beta   90.00
_cell.angle_gamma   90.00
#
_symmetry.space_group_name_H-M   'P 1'
#
loop_
_entity.id
_entity.type
_entity.pdbx_description
1 polymer ?
#
loop_
_entity_poly.entity_id
_entity_poly.type
_entity_poly.pdbx_seq_one_letter_code
_entity_poly.pdbx_strand_id
1 'polypeptide(L)'
;MWAVKAALAACLLVGLLFPEIPGVAGKGWPERAIGYPLSALIVPMVWWMTRGRRHPDTASTGTAPPSTYPFLSDTLLVTPFVLDLAGNLVNLYDTFEQFDDILHFVNWTFLVAAMVLFLRSARLARWNLVLLGSGFGALAIVAWEGVEWIIQEMGTTGLQLTYDDTIGDLVLSSSGGVVGAALAAVALTRGGSPDQLWS
;
A
#
# COMPACT_ATOMS: atom_id res chain seq x y z
N MET A 1 -7.59 0.67 11.01
CA MET A 1 -6.52 1.69 11.10
C MET A 1 -5.60 1.48 12.31
N TRP A 2 -6.00 1.84 13.54
CA TRP A 2 -5.08 1.76 14.70
C TRP A 2 -4.54 0.36 14.98
N ALA A 3 -5.38 -0.67 14.85
CA ALA A 3 -4.94 -2.05 14.99
C ALA A 3 -3.83 -2.44 14.00
N VAL A 4 -3.92 -1.99 12.74
CA VAL A 4 -2.92 -2.27 11.70
C VAL A 4 -1.63 -1.49 11.97
N LYS A 5 -1.71 -0.24 12.40
CA LYS A 5 -0.52 0.55 12.78
C LYS A 5 0.15 0.01 14.05
N ALA A 6 -0.63 -0.47 15.01
CA ALA A 6 -0.12 -1.16 16.19
C ALA A 6 0.53 -2.49 15.81
N ALA A 7 -0.07 -3.26 14.89
CA ALA A 7 0.53 -4.48 14.37
C ALA A 7 1.86 -4.20 13.66
N LEU A 8 1.94 -3.14 12.83
CA LEU A 8 3.18 -2.69 12.21
C LEU A 8 4.27 -2.42 13.25
N ALA A 9 3.95 -1.58 14.24
CA ALA A 9 4.90 -1.21 15.30
C ALA A 9 5.31 -2.43 16.14
N ALA A 10 4.36 -3.30 16.48
CA ALA A 10 4.62 -4.51 17.23
C ALA A 10 5.53 -5.48 16.46
N CYS A 11 5.27 -5.71 15.17
CA CYS A 11 6.10 -6.60 14.37
C CYS A 11 7.54 -6.06 14.28
N LEU A 12 7.72 -4.77 13.95
CA LEU A 12 9.04 -4.14 13.91
C LEU A 12 9.77 -4.27 15.24
N LEU A 13 9.07 -3.99 16.36
CA LEU A 13 9.64 -4.10 17.70
C LEU A 13 10.05 -5.54 18.02
N VAL A 14 9.24 -6.54 17.66
CA VAL A 14 9.56 -7.95 17.86
C VAL A 14 10.86 -8.31 17.14
N GLY A 15 11.00 -8.00 15.85
CA GLY A 15 12.25 -8.35 15.16
C GLY A 15 13.47 -7.55 15.62
N LEU A 16 13.29 -6.33 16.15
CA LEU A 16 14.38 -5.58 16.79
C LEU A 16 14.81 -6.19 18.13
N LEU A 17 13.87 -6.73 18.91
CA LEU A 17 14.15 -7.35 20.21
C LEU A 17 14.63 -8.80 20.08
N PHE A 18 14.25 -9.49 19.00
CA PHE A 18 14.54 -10.89 18.75
C PHE A 18 15.19 -11.08 17.37
N PRO A 19 16.42 -10.56 17.14
CA PRO A 19 17.08 -10.59 15.84
C PRO A 19 17.45 -12.01 15.37
N GLU A 20 17.48 -12.98 16.28
CA GLU A 20 17.82 -14.39 16.01
C GLU A 20 16.66 -15.19 15.38
N ILE A 21 15.47 -14.59 15.23
CA ILE A 21 14.38 -15.23 14.50
C ILE A 21 14.85 -15.50 13.06
N PRO A 22 14.68 -16.73 12.51
CA PRO A 22 15.20 -17.07 11.19
C PRO A 22 14.77 -16.10 10.08
N GLY A 23 13.51 -15.67 10.05
CA GLY A 23 13.01 -14.69 9.09
C GLY A 23 13.31 -13.23 9.44
N VAL A 24 14.19 -12.96 10.41
CA VAL A 24 14.68 -11.61 10.75
C VAL A 24 16.18 -11.49 10.44
N ALA A 25 16.96 -12.50 10.82
CA ALA A 25 18.42 -12.49 10.70
C ALA A 25 18.86 -12.37 9.23
N GLY A 26 19.54 -11.26 8.88
CA GLY A 26 20.03 -11.00 7.53
C GLY A 26 18.95 -10.62 6.51
N LYS A 27 17.67 -10.61 6.90
CA LYS A 27 16.51 -10.34 6.04
C LYS A 27 16.19 -8.84 5.93
N GLY A 28 17.12 -7.92 6.18
CA GLY A 28 16.91 -6.47 5.96
C GLY A 28 16.00 -5.78 6.98
N TRP A 29 16.08 -6.18 8.26
CA TRP A 29 15.26 -5.59 9.33
C TRP A 29 15.55 -4.09 9.59
N PRO A 30 16.83 -3.63 9.58
CA PRO A 30 17.13 -2.20 9.74
C PRO A 30 16.47 -1.31 8.68
N GLU A 31 16.50 -1.74 7.43
CA GLU A 31 15.89 -1.05 6.28
C GLU A 31 14.37 -0.96 6.47
N ARG A 32 13.72 -2.07 6.86
CA ARG A 32 12.29 -2.10 7.17
C ARG A 32 11.94 -1.22 8.36
N ALA A 33 12.74 -1.24 9.42
CA ALA A 33 12.52 -0.43 10.62
C ALA A 33 12.56 1.09 10.35
N ILE A 34 13.26 1.52 9.30
CA ILE A 34 13.29 2.91 8.86
C ILE A 34 12.17 3.19 7.83
N GLY A 35 12.07 2.34 6.81
CA GLY A 35 11.19 2.58 5.66
C GLY A 35 9.71 2.35 5.96
N TYR A 36 9.37 1.27 6.64
CA TYR A 36 7.97 0.85 6.78
C TYR A 36 7.14 1.78 7.68
N PRO A 37 7.68 2.41 8.74
CA PRO A 37 6.94 3.44 9.48
C PRO A 37 6.45 4.61 8.63
N LEU A 38 7.11 4.91 7.50
CA LEU A 38 6.66 5.97 6.58
C LEU A 38 5.25 5.70 6.05
N SER A 39 4.90 4.44 5.79
CA SER A 39 3.54 4.06 5.35
C SER A 39 2.45 4.51 6.34
N ALA A 40 2.73 4.44 7.65
CA ALA A 40 1.81 4.83 8.70
C ALA A 40 1.75 6.36 8.91
N LEU A 41 2.75 7.10 8.43
CA LEU A 41 2.89 8.54 8.61
C LEU A 41 2.42 9.37 7.41
N ILE A 42 2.51 8.83 6.18
CA ILE A 42 2.16 9.55 4.95
C ILE A 42 0.74 10.10 5.00
N VAL A 43 -0.26 9.26 5.34
CA VAL A 43 -1.67 9.70 5.30
C VAL A 43 -2.00 10.72 6.38
N PRO A 44 -1.64 10.54 7.67
CA PRO A 44 -1.78 11.59 8.68
C PRO A 44 -1.10 12.91 8.29
N MET A 45 0.10 12.83 7.71
CA MET A 45 0.88 14.01 7.32
C MET A 45 0.21 14.77 6.17
N VAL A 46 -0.14 14.09 5.08
CA VAL A 46 -0.87 14.67 3.94
C VAL A 46 -2.22 15.24 4.40
N TRP A 47 -2.93 14.52 5.27
CA TRP A 47 -4.18 14.99 5.85
C TRP A 47 -4.00 16.30 6.63
N TRP A 48 -3.01 16.37 7.51
CA TRP A 48 -2.72 17.56 8.30
C TRP A 48 -2.35 18.75 7.41
N MET A 49 -1.46 18.54 6.43
CA MET A 49 -1.04 19.57 5.47
C MET A 49 -2.18 20.10 4.60
N THR A 50 -3.09 19.23 4.17
CA THR A 50 -4.22 19.62 3.29
C THR A 50 -5.39 20.20 4.07
N ARG A 51 -5.59 19.80 5.33
CA ARG A 51 -6.65 20.34 6.20
C ARG A 51 -6.33 21.76 6.67
N GLY A 52 -5.06 22.06 6.99
CA GLY A 52 -4.62 23.41 7.35
C GLY A 52 -4.70 24.44 6.21
N ARG A 53 -4.80 23.97 4.95
CA ARG A 53 -4.95 24.83 3.75
C ARG A 53 -6.41 25.14 3.40
N ARG A 54 -7.39 24.54 4.07
CA ARG A 54 -8.79 24.94 3.90
C ARG A 54 -9.05 26.16 4.79
N HIS A 55 -9.01 27.33 4.17
CA HIS A 55 -9.29 28.62 4.82
C HIS A 55 -10.67 28.58 5.51
N PRO A 56 -10.82 29.17 6.71
CA PRO A 56 -12.12 29.34 7.38
C PRO A 56 -13.11 30.23 6.62
N ASP A 57 -12.68 30.96 5.58
CA ASP A 57 -13.47 32.03 4.95
C ASP A 57 -14.59 31.57 4.01
N THR A 58 -14.84 30.27 3.88
CA THR A 58 -16.05 29.74 3.23
C THR A 58 -17.13 29.37 4.25
N ALA A 59 -17.27 30.16 5.31
CA ALA A 59 -18.32 30.03 6.32
C ALA A 59 -19.71 30.56 5.86
N SER A 60 -19.93 30.87 4.58
CA SER A 60 -21.21 31.46 4.13
C SER A 60 -22.11 30.56 3.27
N THR A 61 -21.73 29.32 2.94
CA THR A 61 -22.67 28.37 2.29
C THR A 61 -22.50 26.96 2.89
N GLY A 62 -23.36 26.63 3.86
CA GLY A 62 -23.32 25.40 4.66
C GLY A 62 -23.64 24.09 3.92
N THR A 63 -23.02 23.82 2.77
CA THR A 63 -23.28 22.62 1.94
C THR A 63 -22.08 21.71 1.72
N ALA A 64 -20.86 22.11 2.14
CA ALA A 64 -19.70 21.22 2.05
C ALA A 64 -19.61 20.30 3.29
N PRO A 65 -19.76 18.96 3.14
CA PRO A 65 -19.61 18.05 4.27
C PRO A 65 -18.18 18.15 4.85
N PRO A 66 -18.02 18.04 6.18
CA PRO A 66 -16.71 18.07 6.81
C PRO A 66 -15.84 16.96 6.24
N SER A 67 -14.61 17.28 5.83
CA SER A 67 -13.71 16.25 5.36
C SER A 67 -13.41 15.28 6.50
N THR A 68 -13.76 14.02 6.29
CA THR A 68 -13.47 12.93 7.23
C THR A 68 -12.16 12.27 6.88
N TYR A 69 -11.37 11.90 7.89
CA TYR A 69 -10.09 11.22 7.69
C TYR A 69 -10.27 9.92 6.87
N PRO A 70 -9.41 9.62 5.87
CA PRO A 70 -9.58 8.47 4.98
C PRO A 70 -9.13 7.16 5.63
N PHE A 71 -9.82 6.71 6.68
CA PHE A 71 -9.46 5.55 7.50
C PHE A 71 -9.24 4.26 6.70
N LEU A 72 -10.07 4.00 5.68
CA LEU A 72 -9.96 2.78 4.87
C LEU A 72 -8.70 2.81 4.00
N SER A 73 -8.47 3.90 3.27
CA SER A 73 -7.27 4.06 2.43
C SER A 73 -5.98 3.99 3.26
N ASP A 74 -5.96 4.64 4.44
CA ASP A 74 -4.84 4.56 5.37
C ASP A 74 -4.61 3.13 5.87
N THR A 75 -5.68 2.40 6.20
CA THR A 75 -5.56 1.00 6.63
C THR A 75 -4.99 0.13 5.50
N LEU A 76 -5.54 0.25 4.30
CA LEU A 76 -5.10 -0.53 3.13
C LEU A 76 -3.66 -0.21 2.71
N LEU A 77 -3.21 1.04 2.88
CA LEU A 77 -1.82 1.43 2.59
C LEU A 77 -0.83 0.76 3.57
N VAL A 78 -1.18 0.64 4.84
CA VAL A 78 -0.28 0.08 5.87
C VAL A 78 -0.29 -1.45 5.86
N THR A 79 -1.40 -2.09 5.49
CA THR A 79 -1.55 -3.55 5.52
C THR A 79 -0.42 -4.32 4.82
N PRO A 80 0.03 -3.97 3.60
CA PRO A 80 1.14 -4.65 2.93
C PRO A 80 2.38 -4.85 3.79
N PHE A 81 2.80 -3.78 4.47
CA PHE A 81 3.99 -3.76 5.32
C PHE A 81 3.80 -4.63 6.57
N VAL A 82 2.58 -4.74 7.08
CA VAL A 82 2.28 -5.65 8.20
C VAL A 82 2.35 -7.09 7.73
N LEU A 83 1.86 -7.40 6.53
CA LEU A 83 1.88 -8.76 5.99
C LEU A 83 3.31 -9.25 5.70
N ASP A 84 4.16 -8.40 5.10
CA ASP A 84 5.59 -8.71 4.92
C ASP A 84 6.28 -9.00 6.26
N LEU A 85 6.13 -8.11 7.25
CA LEU A 85 6.78 -8.29 8.55
C LEU A 85 6.26 -9.52 9.28
N ALA A 86 4.94 -9.74 9.27
CA ALA A 86 4.35 -10.90 9.92
C ALA A 86 4.83 -12.20 9.25
N GLY A 87 4.88 -12.22 7.93
CA GLY A 87 5.39 -13.35 7.14
C GLY A 87 6.83 -13.68 7.48
N ASN A 88 7.69 -12.66 7.58
CA ASN A 88 9.07 -12.81 8.04
C ASN A 88 9.14 -13.33 9.48
N LEU A 89 8.40 -12.75 10.43
CA LEU A 89 8.43 -13.17 11.83
C LEU A 89 8.01 -14.63 12.06
N VAL A 90 7.09 -15.14 11.24
CA VAL A 90 6.66 -16.55 11.28
C VAL A 90 7.36 -17.43 10.24
N ASN A 91 8.43 -16.91 9.62
CA ASN A 91 9.31 -17.62 8.70
C ASN A 91 8.62 -18.18 7.44
N LEU A 92 7.56 -17.53 6.95
CA LEU A 92 6.80 -18.01 5.78
C LEU A 92 7.60 -17.91 4.48
N TYR A 93 8.45 -16.91 4.32
CA TYR A 93 9.33 -16.78 3.16
C TYR A 93 10.28 -17.96 2.96
N ASP A 94 10.66 -18.64 4.05
CA ASP A 94 11.57 -19.80 3.99
C ASP A 94 10.82 -21.14 4.11
N THR A 95 9.54 -21.14 4.49
CA THR A 95 8.76 -22.37 4.78
C THR A 95 7.58 -22.60 3.83
N PHE A 96 7.18 -21.58 3.07
CA PHE A 96 6.09 -21.67 2.10
C PHE A 96 6.52 -21.00 0.81
N GLU A 97 6.88 -21.82 -0.19
CA GLU A 97 7.48 -21.39 -1.46
C GLU A 97 6.66 -20.31 -2.19
N GLN A 98 5.33 -20.40 -2.15
CA GLN A 98 4.44 -19.46 -2.85
C GLN A 98 4.09 -18.22 -2.02
N PHE A 99 4.64 -18.07 -0.82
CA PHE A 99 4.27 -16.97 0.07
C PHE A 99 4.57 -15.61 -0.55
N ASP A 100 5.72 -15.50 -1.22
CA ASP A 100 6.18 -14.27 -1.85
C ASP A 100 5.26 -13.87 -3.01
N ASP A 101 5.04 -14.78 -3.96
CA ASP A 101 4.07 -14.63 -5.06
C ASP A 101 2.68 -14.15 -4.58
N ILE A 102 2.19 -14.75 -3.49
CA ILE A 102 0.90 -14.38 -2.88
C ILE A 102 0.94 -12.95 -2.38
N LEU A 103 2.03 -12.56 -1.70
CA LEU A 103 2.17 -11.19 -1.22
C LEU A 103 2.34 -10.20 -2.36
N HIS A 104 3.11 -10.49 -3.40
CA HIS A 104 3.19 -9.63 -4.58
C HIS A 104 1.81 -9.35 -5.17
N PHE A 105 0.93 -10.35 -5.28
CA PHE A 105 -0.44 -10.13 -5.73
C PHE A 105 -1.33 -9.39 -4.69
N VAL A 106 -1.36 -9.86 -3.44
CA VAL A 106 -2.29 -9.37 -2.41
C VAL A 106 -1.92 -7.97 -1.93
N ASN A 107 -0.62 -7.71 -1.72
CA ASN A 107 -0.15 -6.41 -1.27
C ASN A 107 -0.41 -5.33 -2.32
N TRP A 108 -0.17 -5.62 -3.61
CA TRP A 108 -0.50 -4.66 -4.66
C TRP A 108 -1.99 -4.42 -4.81
N THR A 109 -2.81 -5.45 -4.57
CA THR A 109 -4.27 -5.27 -4.51
C THR A 109 -4.66 -4.22 -3.46
N PHE A 110 -4.10 -4.31 -2.24
CA PHE A 110 -4.39 -3.33 -1.18
C PHE A 110 -3.78 -1.96 -1.46
N LEU A 111 -2.52 -1.91 -1.90
CA LEU A 111 -1.79 -0.67 -2.17
C LEU A 111 -2.50 0.16 -3.25
N VAL A 112 -2.86 -0.48 -4.37
CA VAL A 112 -3.53 0.21 -5.48
C VAL A 112 -4.98 0.54 -5.13
N ALA A 113 -5.69 -0.30 -4.39
CA ALA A 113 -7.02 0.05 -3.87
C ALA A 113 -6.96 1.30 -2.98
N ALA A 114 -5.97 1.41 -2.08
CA ALA A 114 -5.76 2.58 -1.25
C ALA A 114 -5.56 3.84 -2.09
N MET A 115 -4.68 3.76 -3.10
CA MET A 115 -4.39 4.84 -4.04
C MET A 115 -5.65 5.33 -4.78
N VAL A 116 -6.41 4.40 -5.37
CA VAL A 116 -7.65 4.75 -6.08
C VAL A 116 -8.68 5.37 -5.14
N LEU A 117 -8.79 4.89 -3.89
CA LEU A 117 -9.69 5.49 -2.90
C LEU A 117 -9.31 6.94 -2.54
N PHE A 118 -8.03 7.33 -2.60
CA PHE A 118 -7.62 8.73 -2.43
C PHE A 118 -8.10 9.64 -3.56
N LEU A 119 -8.39 9.09 -4.75
CA LEU A 119 -8.93 9.84 -5.89
C LEU A 119 -10.44 10.10 -5.79
N ARG A 120 -11.10 9.72 -4.68
CA ARG A 120 -12.55 9.90 -4.48
C ARG A 120 -13.04 11.32 -4.81
N SER A 121 -12.31 12.35 -4.41
CA SER A 121 -12.73 13.74 -4.64
C SER A 121 -12.66 14.18 -6.10
N ALA A 122 -11.89 13.48 -6.94
CA ALA A 122 -11.73 13.81 -8.35
C ALA A 122 -12.93 13.39 -9.21
N ARG A 123 -13.84 12.55 -8.70
CA ARG A 123 -15.09 12.11 -9.38
C ARG A 123 -14.86 11.59 -10.80
N LEU A 124 -13.77 10.85 -10.99
CA LEU A 124 -13.38 10.31 -12.31
C LEU A 124 -14.30 9.16 -12.73
N ALA A 125 -14.46 8.98 -14.04
CA ALA A 125 -15.13 7.82 -14.62
C ALA A 125 -14.42 6.51 -14.18
N ARG A 126 -15.20 5.42 -14.06
CA ARG A 126 -14.69 4.12 -13.59
C ARG A 126 -13.46 3.65 -14.36
N TRP A 127 -13.47 3.76 -15.69
CA TRP A 127 -12.35 3.35 -16.53
C TRP A 127 -11.08 4.17 -16.27
N ASN A 128 -11.22 5.47 -16.03
CA ASN A 128 -10.08 6.33 -15.68
C ASN A 128 -9.47 5.92 -14.34
N LEU A 129 -10.29 5.58 -13.34
CA LEU A 129 -9.80 5.09 -12.04
C LEU A 129 -9.05 3.76 -12.18
N VAL A 130 -9.57 2.84 -13.00
CA VAL A 130 -8.91 1.55 -13.28
C VAL A 130 -7.57 1.79 -13.98
N LEU A 131 -7.56 2.55 -15.09
CA LEU A 131 -6.34 2.80 -15.85
C LEU A 131 -5.26 3.53 -15.03
N LEU A 132 -5.64 4.56 -14.26
CA LEU A 132 -4.71 5.27 -13.38
C LEU A 132 -4.18 4.37 -12.26
N GLY A 133 -5.05 3.56 -11.64
CA GLY A 133 -4.65 2.62 -10.60
C GLY A 133 -3.70 1.55 -11.14
N SER A 134 -4.02 0.95 -12.29
CA SER A 134 -3.17 -0.05 -12.94
C SER A 134 -1.81 0.53 -13.34
N GLY A 135 -1.79 1.73 -13.93
CA GLY A 135 -0.54 2.40 -14.30
C GLY A 135 0.32 2.75 -13.08
N PHE A 136 -0.31 3.24 -12.00
CA PHE A 136 0.39 3.47 -10.73
C PHE A 136 0.96 2.17 -10.16
N GLY A 137 0.17 1.09 -10.13
CA GLY A 137 0.61 -0.22 -9.63
C GLY A 137 1.81 -0.76 -10.39
N ALA A 138 1.78 -0.70 -11.72
CA ALA A 138 2.88 -1.14 -12.59
C ALA A 138 4.17 -0.33 -12.36
N LEU A 139 4.07 1.00 -12.23
CA LEU A 139 5.23 1.84 -11.92
C LEU A 139 5.75 1.59 -10.50
N ALA A 140 4.84 1.36 -9.54
CA ALA A 140 5.19 1.12 -8.16
C ALA A 140 5.94 -0.22 -7.99
N ILE A 141 5.56 -1.29 -8.70
CA ILE A 141 6.31 -2.55 -8.64
C ILE A 141 7.70 -2.40 -9.27
N VAL A 142 7.83 -1.73 -10.41
CA VAL A 142 9.16 -1.47 -11.01
C VAL A 142 10.06 -0.71 -10.02
N ALA A 143 9.51 0.27 -9.30
CA ALA A 143 10.26 0.98 -8.28
C ALA A 143 10.60 0.09 -7.07
N TRP A 144 9.70 -0.81 -6.67
CA TRP A 144 9.91 -1.73 -5.55
C TRP A 144 11.01 -2.76 -5.83
N GLU A 145 10.96 -3.43 -6.98
CA GLU A 145 12.04 -4.33 -7.46
C GLU A 145 13.40 -3.60 -7.48
N GLY A 146 13.39 -2.33 -7.91
CA GLY A 146 14.60 -1.50 -7.88
C GLY A 146 15.12 -1.24 -6.45
N VAL A 147 14.23 -1.09 -5.47
CA VAL A 147 14.61 -0.96 -4.06
C VAL A 147 15.14 -2.28 -3.51
N GLU A 148 14.51 -3.40 -3.82
CA GLU A 148 14.98 -4.72 -3.40
C GLU A 148 16.37 -5.03 -3.97
N TRP A 149 16.59 -4.69 -5.25
CA TRP A 149 17.91 -4.81 -5.86
C TRP A 149 18.97 -3.99 -5.11
N ILE A 150 18.69 -2.73 -4.76
CA ILE A 150 19.62 -1.89 -3.98
C ILE A 150 19.89 -2.51 -2.60
N ILE A 151 18.85 -2.98 -1.91
CA ILE A 151 18.95 -3.54 -0.56
C ILE A 151 19.69 -4.89 -0.56
N GLN A 152 19.52 -5.70 -1.60
CA GLN A 152 20.29 -6.93 -1.80
C GLN A 152 21.78 -6.61 -2.02
N GLU A 153 22.10 -5.61 -2.84
CA GLU A 153 23.48 -5.17 -3.07
C GLU A 153 24.15 -4.63 -1.79
N MET A 154 23.36 -4.13 -0.83
CA MET A 154 23.83 -3.75 0.51
C MET A 154 24.09 -4.95 1.44
N GLY A 155 23.81 -6.18 1.01
CA GLY A 155 24.09 -7.42 1.74
C GLY A 155 22.88 -8.09 2.39
N THR A 156 21.65 -7.65 2.07
CA THR A 156 20.43 -8.33 2.53
C THR A 156 20.25 -9.66 1.81
N THR A 157 19.87 -10.70 2.55
CA THR A 157 19.63 -12.04 2.00
C THR A 157 18.14 -12.36 1.90
N GLY A 158 17.81 -13.37 1.09
CA GLY A 158 16.45 -13.90 1.01
C GLY A 158 15.47 -13.11 0.15
N LEU A 159 15.96 -12.18 -0.68
CA LEU A 159 15.16 -11.44 -1.68
C LEU A 159 15.10 -12.14 -3.05
N GLN A 160 15.82 -13.26 -3.22
CA GLN A 160 15.78 -14.18 -4.37
C GLN A 160 15.70 -13.59 -5.80
N LEU A 161 16.19 -12.34 -6.03
CA LEU A 161 16.15 -11.58 -7.29
C LEU A 161 16.80 -12.27 -8.51
N THR A 162 16.19 -13.36 -8.98
CA THR A 162 16.49 -14.01 -10.24
C THR A 162 15.66 -13.37 -11.33
N TYR A 163 16.03 -13.61 -12.60
CA TYR A 163 15.24 -13.08 -13.72
C TYR A 163 13.79 -13.57 -13.69
N ASP A 164 13.57 -14.86 -13.42
CA ASP A 164 12.24 -15.45 -13.42
C ASP A 164 11.38 -14.91 -12.27
N ASP A 165 12.00 -14.71 -11.10
CA ASP A 165 11.41 -14.15 -9.88
C ASP A 165 10.93 -12.71 -10.12
N THR A 166 11.84 -11.80 -10.46
CA THR A 166 11.52 -10.40 -10.76
C THR A 166 10.46 -10.26 -11.87
N ILE A 167 10.49 -11.08 -12.92
CA ILE A 167 9.45 -11.04 -13.95
C ILE A 167 8.11 -11.55 -13.40
N GLY A 168 8.12 -12.59 -12.58
CA GLY A 168 6.96 -13.09 -11.84
C GLY A 168 6.33 -12.00 -10.97
N ASP A 169 7.14 -11.30 -10.19
CA ASP A 169 6.72 -10.24 -9.28
C ASP A 169 6.11 -9.05 -10.02
N LEU A 170 6.74 -8.62 -11.11
CA LEU A 170 6.19 -7.59 -11.99
C LEU A 170 4.81 -7.97 -12.51
N VAL A 171 4.61 -9.22 -12.94
CA VAL A 171 3.33 -9.72 -13.47
C VAL A 171 2.28 -9.85 -12.37
N LEU A 172 2.61 -10.49 -11.25
CA LEU A 172 1.71 -10.73 -10.13
C LEU A 172 1.27 -9.41 -9.48
N SER A 173 2.21 -8.52 -9.22
CA SER A 173 1.97 -7.22 -8.61
C SER A 173 1.16 -6.30 -9.52
N SER A 174 1.47 -6.28 -10.83
CA SER A 174 0.67 -5.52 -11.79
C SER A 174 -0.76 -6.05 -11.87
N SER A 175 -0.93 -7.39 -11.86
CA SER A 175 -2.25 -8.04 -11.89
C SER A 175 -3.05 -7.76 -10.63
N GLY A 176 -2.44 -7.89 -9.45
CA GLY A 176 -3.04 -7.51 -8.18
C GLY A 176 -3.43 -6.04 -8.14
N GLY A 177 -2.56 -5.17 -8.67
CA GLY A 177 -2.83 -3.74 -8.82
C GLY A 177 -4.07 -3.45 -9.68
N VAL A 178 -4.23 -4.12 -10.82
CA VAL A 178 -5.43 -4.01 -11.67
C VAL A 178 -6.69 -4.43 -10.89
N VAL A 179 -6.63 -5.52 -10.13
CA VAL A 179 -7.75 -6.00 -9.30
C VAL A 179 -8.08 -4.97 -8.22
N GLY A 180 -7.08 -4.47 -7.49
CA GLY A 180 -7.24 -3.45 -6.47
C GLY A 180 -7.88 -2.17 -7.03
N ALA A 181 -7.41 -1.73 -8.19
CA ALA A 181 -7.97 -0.58 -8.90
C ALA A 181 -9.44 -0.79 -9.28
N ALA A 182 -9.77 -1.96 -9.85
CA ALA A 182 -11.13 -2.32 -10.24
C ALA A 182 -12.08 -2.36 -9.05
N LEU A 183 -11.70 -3.01 -7.95
CA LEU A 183 -12.51 -3.11 -6.73
C LEU A 183 -12.79 -1.72 -6.13
N ALA A 184 -11.74 -0.89 -5.99
CA ALA A 184 -11.89 0.46 -5.47
C ALA A 184 -12.71 1.36 -6.41
N ALA A 185 -12.51 1.26 -7.73
CA ALA A 185 -13.28 2.04 -8.71
C ALA A 185 -14.77 1.68 -8.69
N VAL A 186 -15.10 0.39 -8.55
CA VAL A 186 -16.48 -0.07 -8.37
C VAL A 186 -17.06 0.51 -7.07
N ALA A 187 -16.34 0.44 -5.96
CA ALA A 187 -16.80 0.98 -4.68
C ALA A 187 -17.06 2.51 -4.74
N LEU A 188 -16.22 3.26 -5.44
CA LEU A 188 -16.39 4.72 -5.59
C LEU A 188 -17.54 5.11 -6.51
N THR A 189 -17.81 4.33 -7.55
CA THR A 189 -18.80 4.68 -8.58
C THR A 189 -20.19 4.10 -8.33
N ARG A 190 -20.32 3.07 -7.47
CA ARG A 190 -21.63 2.55 -7.04
C ARG A 190 -22.50 3.58 -6.28
N GLY A 191 -21.89 4.66 -5.76
CA GLY A 191 -22.59 5.75 -5.10
C GLY A 191 -23.01 6.92 -6.01
N GLY A 192 -22.69 6.89 -7.30
CA GLY A 192 -23.11 7.91 -8.27
C GLY A 192 -24.42 7.51 -8.95
N SER A 193 -25.47 8.30 -8.81
CA SER A 193 -26.69 8.15 -9.64
C SER A 193 -26.31 8.24 -11.13
N PRO A 194 -26.93 7.42 -12.01
CA PRO A 194 -26.79 7.53 -13.48
C PRO A 194 -27.18 8.90 -14.06
N ASP A 195 -27.88 9.74 -13.30
CA ASP A 195 -28.49 10.98 -13.81
C ASP A 195 -27.48 12.11 -14.10
N GLN A 196 -26.20 11.95 -13.78
CA GLN A 196 -25.16 12.98 -14.01
C GLN A 196 -24.40 12.84 -15.34
N LEU A 197 -24.72 11.86 -16.18
CA LEU A 197 -24.02 11.64 -17.46
C LEU A 197 -24.65 12.37 -18.66
N TRP A 198 -25.74 13.12 -18.45
CA TRP A 198 -26.49 13.79 -19.54
C TRP A 198 -26.84 15.27 -19.29
N SER A 199 -26.11 15.97 -18.42
CA SER A 199 -26.26 17.44 -18.23
C SER A 199 -25.12 18.22 -18.84
#